data_AF-A0A351HYI2-F1
#
_entry.id   AF-A0A351HYI2-F1
#
_cell.length_a   1.000
_cell.length_b   1.000
_cell.length_c   1.000
_cell.angle_alpha   90.00
_cell.angle_beta   90.00
_cell.angle_gamma   90.00
#
_symmetry.space_group_name_H-M   'P 1'
#
loop_
_entity.id
_entity.type
_entity.pdbx_description
1 polymer ?
#
loop_
_entity_poly.entity_id
_entity_poly.type
_entity_poly.pdbx_seq_one_letter_code
_entity_poly.pdbx_strand_id
1 'polypeptide(L)' 'SFEQDHEPTLAEMINFVNNPLWVDLQSFIETTYHIQPVMNYSRCSAQRGWNLKYRKS' A
#
# COMPACT_ATOMS: atom_id res chain seq x y z
N SER A 1 -10.04 -10.74 6.43
CA SER A 1 -10.72 -9.99 5.35
C SER A 1 -10.24 -8.56 5.46
N PHE A 2 -9.79 -7.94 4.37
CA PHE A 2 -9.42 -6.53 4.35
C PHE A 2 -10.69 -5.68 4.24
N GLU A 3 -11.48 -5.68 5.31
CA GLU A 3 -12.72 -4.91 5.43
C GLU A 3 -12.42 -3.40 5.36
N GLN A 4 -13.42 -2.59 5.00
CA GLN A 4 -13.26 -1.13 4.98
C GLN A 4 -12.90 -0.56 6.36
N ASP A 5 -13.39 -1.19 7.42
CA ASP A 5 -13.23 -0.69 8.79
C ASP A 5 -11.91 -1.15 9.43
N HIS A 6 -11.09 -1.90 8.67
CA HIS A 6 -9.79 -2.37 9.09
C HIS A 6 -8.74 -1.98 8.05
N GLU A 7 -8.10 -0.84 8.27
CA GLU A 7 -6.93 -0.45 7.49
C GLU A 7 -5.79 -1.44 7.71
N PRO A 8 -5.28 -2.09 6.65
CA PRO A 8 -4.19 -3.02 6.79
C PRO A 8 -2.91 -2.27 7.16
N THR A 9 -2.14 -2.90 8.04
CA THR A 9 -0.78 -2.47 8.30
C THR A 9 0.09 -2.68 7.06
N LEU A 10 1.20 -1.93 6.98
CA LEU A 10 2.18 -2.12 5.92
C LEU A 10 2.73 -3.54 5.89
N ALA A 11 2.95 -4.15 7.07
CA ALA A 11 3.42 -5.53 7.19
C ALA A 11 2.42 -6.55 6.62
N GLU A 12 1.13 -6.36 6.87
CA GLU A 12 0.08 -7.21 6.30
C GLU A 12 0.00 -7.07 4.77
N MET A 13 0.19 -5.86 4.23
CA MET A 13 0.27 -5.63 2.79
C MET A 13 1.48 -6.32 2.17
N ILE A 14 2.66 -6.20 2.80
CA ILE A 14 3.89 -6.88 2.34
C ILE A 14 3.69 -8.40 2.33
N ASN A 15 3.13 -8.95 3.42
CA ASN A 15 2.83 -10.37 3.52
C ASN A 15 1.78 -10.83 2.49
N PHE A 16 0.80 -9.98 2.17
CA PHE A 16 -0.22 -10.28 1.16
C PHE A 16 0.36 -10.34 -0.25
N VAL A 17 1.25 -9.41 -0.61
CA VAL A 17 1.94 -9.41 -1.91
C VAL A 17 2.95 -10.56 -2.00
N ASN A 18 3.55 -10.95 -0.86
CA ASN A 18 4.47 -12.08 -0.71
C ASN A 18 5.57 -12.12 -1.78
N ASN A 19 6.16 -10.97 -2.08
CA ASN A 19 7.21 -10.82 -3.07
C ASN A 19 8.31 -9.90 -2.51
N PRO A 20 9.58 -10.36 -2.40
CA PRO A 20 10.67 -9.54 -1.86
C PRO A 20 10.93 -8.28 -2.70
N LEU A 21 10.72 -8.32 -4.02
CA LEU A 21 10.89 -7.16 -4.90
C LEU A 21 9.92 -6.02 -4.59
N TRP A 22 8.79 -6.34 -3.95
CA TRP A 22 7.84 -5.32 -3.49
C TRP A 22 8.47 -4.45 -2.40
N VAL A 23 9.17 -5.05 -1.44
CA VAL A 23 9.83 -4.32 -0.35
C VAL A 23 10.98 -3.44 -0.89
N ASP A 24 11.73 -3.97 -1.86
CA ASP A 24 12.80 -3.22 -2.53
C ASP A 24 12.24 -2.01 -3.30
N LEU A 25 11.13 -2.20 -4.01
CA LEU A 25 10.45 -1.12 -4.74
C LEU A 25 9.97 -0.02 -3.78
N GLN A 26 9.34 -0.39 -2.67
CA GLN A 26 8.88 0.56 -1.66
C GLN A 26 10.06 1.37 -1.10
N SER A 27 11.12 0.67 -0.68
CA SER A 27 12.33 1.29 -0.14
C SER A 27 12.98 2.25 -1.15
N PHE A 28 13.02 1.87 -2.44
CA PHE A 28 13.52 2.72 -3.51
C PHE A 28 12.70 4.00 -3.66
N ILE A 29 11.36 3.90 -3.71
CA ILE A 29 10.48 5.07 -3.86
C ILE A 29 10.63 6.02 -2.66
N GLU A 30 10.62 5.48 -1.45
CA GLU A 30 10.70 6.27 -0.22
C GLU A 30 12.04 6.99 -0.09
N THR A 31 13.14 6.30 -0.41
CA THR A 31 14.49 6.89 -0.34
C THR A 31 14.74 7.89 -1.46
N THR A 32 14.30 7.59 -2.70
CA THR A 32 14.56 8.43 -3.88
C THR A 32 13.73 9.70 -3.88
N TYR A 33 12.47 9.61 -3.46
CA TYR A 33 11.53 10.72 -3.55
C TYR A 33 11.22 11.36 -2.20
N HIS A 34 11.72 10.81 -1.09
CA HIS A 34 11.49 11.30 0.28
C HIS A 34 10.00 11.45 0.61
N ILE A 35 9.19 10.50 0.14
CA ILE A 35 7.74 10.44 0.38
C ILE A 35 7.39 9.17 1.15
N GLN A 36 6.23 9.15 1.79
CA GLN A 36 5.74 8.02 2.58
C GLN A 36 4.51 7.40 1.91
N PRO A 37 4.26 6.09 2.10
CA PRO A 37 3.07 5.44 1.57
C PRO A 37 1.82 5.93 2.30
N VAL A 38 0.72 6.04 1.56
CA VAL A 38 -0.61 6.39 2.06
C VAL A 38 -1.58 5.29 1.68
N MET A 39 -2.33 4.80 2.66
CA MET A 39 -3.38 3.80 2.44
C MET A 39 -4.71 4.48 2.14
N ASN A 40 -5.36 4.05 1.07
CA ASN A 40 -6.65 4.58 0.63
C ASN A 40 -7.60 3.45 0.26
N TYR A 41 -8.72 3.39 0.94
CA TYR A 41 -9.79 2.47 0.60
C TYR A 41 -10.56 2.93 -0.66
N SER A 42 -10.63 2.08 -1.68
CA SER A 42 -11.45 2.26 -2.87
C SER A 42 -12.80 1.57 -2.70
N ARG A 43 -13.87 2.34 -2.93
CA ARG A 43 -15.25 1.83 -2.98
C ARG A 43 -15.74 1.52 -4.41
N CYS A 44 -14.86 1.64 -5.41
CA CYS A 44 -15.22 1.41 -6.81
C CYS A 44 -15.77 -0.02 -7.00
N SER A 45 -16.81 -0.16 -7.82
CA SER A 45 -17.48 -1.44 -8.06
C SER A 45 -16.62 -2.47 -8.78
N ALA A 46 -15.63 -2.04 -9.57
CA ALA A 46 -14.75 -2.94 -10.32
C ALA A 46 -13.73 -3.68 -9.42
N GLN A 47 -13.22 -3.01 -8.39
CA GLN A 47 -12.39 -3.63 -7.36
C GLN A 47 -12.41 -2.79 -6.09
N ARG A 48 -13.01 -3.34 -5.05
CA ARG A 48 -13.02 -2.77 -3.69
C ARG A 48 -11.78 -3.23 -2.95
N GLY A 49 -11.22 -2.35 -2.13
CA GLY A 49 -10.10 -2.69 -1.28
C GLY A 49 -9.16 -1.55 -1.01
N TRP A 50 -8.15 -1.85 -0.22
CA TRP A 50 -7.10 -0.92 0.17
C TRP A 50 -6.05 -0.78 -0.93
N ASN A 51 -5.69 0.47 -1.23
CA ASN A 51 -4.62 0.81 -2.16
C ASN A 51 -3.48 1.46 -1.40
N LEU A 52 -2.26 1.01 -1.67
CA LEU A 52 -1.05 1.70 -1.27
C LEU A 52 -0.66 2.71 -2.36
N LYS A 53 -0.57 3.99 -1.99
CA LYS A 53 -0.27 5.08 -2.91
C LYS A 53 0.90 5.90 -2.41
N TYR A 54 1.72 6.37 -3.34
CA TYR A 54 2.77 7.36 -3.08
C TYR A 54 2.37 8.68 -3.73
N ARG A 55 2.33 9.77 -2.96
CA ARG A 55 2.00 11.11 -3.45
C ARG A 55 2.92 12.13 -2.80
N LYS A 56 3.38 13.12 -3.56
CA LYS A 56 4.01 14.31 -2.99
C LYS A 56 2.91 15.21 -2.43
N SER A 57 3.14 15.71 -1.21
CA SER A 57 2.29 16.70 -0.54
C SER A 57 2.41 18.07 -1.21
#